data_AF-A0AAN6RWP0-F1
#
_entry.id   AF-A0AAN6RWP0-F1
#
_cell.length_a   1.000
_cell.length_b   1.000
_cell.length_c   1.000
_cell.angle_alpha   90.00
_cell.angle_beta   90.00
_cell.angle_gamma   90.00
#
_symmetry.space_group_name_H-M   'P 1'
#
loop_
_entity.id
_entity.type
_entity.pdbx_description
1 polymer ?
#
loop_
_entity_poly.entity_id
_entity_poly.type
_entity_poly.pdbx_seq_one_letter_code
_entity_poly.pdbx_strand_id
1 'polypeptide(L)' 'MADSGSKNYEWKWFCSNCSDGPLSRLYDAYCPSCQHKRCGSCTIVKFVYKG' A
#
# COMPACT_ATOMS: atom_id res chain seq x y z
N MET A 1 12.07 -14.96 -9.27
CA MET A 1 12.64 -14.95 -7.90
C MET A 1 11.46 -14.77 -6.94
N ALA A 2 11.21 -15.77 -6.07
CA ALA A 2 10.06 -15.99 -5.15
C ALA A 2 8.65 -15.96 -5.81
N ASP A 3 7.90 -17.05 -6.03
CA ASP A 3 7.41 -18.17 -5.19
C ASP A 3 6.52 -17.78 -3.99
N SER A 4 5.45 -18.58 -3.83
CA SER A 4 4.57 -18.76 -2.67
C SER A 4 3.28 -17.91 -2.56
N GLY A 5 2.20 -18.53 -3.04
CA GLY A 5 0.99 -18.74 -2.24
C GLY A 5 -0.01 -17.59 -2.21
N SER A 6 -1.24 -17.90 -2.62
CA SER A 6 -2.46 -17.12 -2.53
C SER A 6 -2.51 -16.25 -1.26
N LYS A 7 -2.06 -15.00 -1.36
CA LYS A 7 -2.26 -14.04 -0.28
C LYS A 7 -3.73 -13.64 -0.33
N ASN A 8 -4.54 -14.25 0.53
CA ASN A 8 -5.89 -13.76 0.83
C ASN A 8 -5.86 -12.36 1.49
N TYR A 9 -4.72 -11.69 1.56
CA TYR A 9 -4.65 -10.31 1.97
C TYR A 9 -3.47 -9.54 1.37
N GLU A 10 -3.66 -8.25 1.17
CA GLU A 10 -2.62 -7.30 0.76
C GLU A 10 -2.61 -6.08 1.68
N TRP A 11 -1.41 -5.60 2.00
CA TRP A 11 -1.25 -4.35 2.73
C TRP A 11 -1.22 -3.19 1.74
N LYS A 12 -2.16 -2.28 1.88
CA LYS A 12 -2.20 -1.03 1.14
C LYS A 12 -1.95 0.16 2.06
N TRP A 13 -1.63 1.31 1.50
CA TRP A 13 -1.48 2.55 2.23
C TRP A 13 -2.07 3.74 1.47
N PHE A 14 -2.46 4.77 2.20
CA PHE A 14 -2.95 6.04 1.68
C PHE A 14 -1.99 7.16 2.08
N CYS A 15 -1.68 8.03 1.13
CA CYS A 15 -0.77 9.14 1.34
C CYS A 15 -1.37 10.16 2.30
N SER A 16 -0.67 10.51 3.38
CA SER A 16 -1.14 11.54 4.31
C SER A 16 -1.07 12.96 3.75
N ASN A 17 -0.29 13.18 2.68
CA ASN A 17 -0.09 14.50 2.10
C ASN A 17 -1.20 14.90 1.12
N CYS A 18 -1.66 13.96 0.28
CA CYS A 18 -2.68 14.22 -0.74
C CYS A 18 -3.89 13.29 -0.67
N SER A 19 -3.96 12.41 0.34
CA SER A 19 -5.02 11.41 0.53
C SER A 19 -5.17 10.39 -0.60
N ASP A 20 -4.17 10.30 -1.49
CA ASP A 20 -4.16 9.37 -2.62
C ASP A 20 -3.93 7.91 -2.18
N GLY A 21 -4.60 6.97 -2.84
CA GLY A 21 -4.49 5.53 -2.61
C GLY A 21 -5.74 4.77 -3.03
N PRO A 22 -5.79 3.43 -2.85
CA PRO A 22 -4.84 2.60 -2.10
C PRO A 22 -3.57 2.22 -2.87
N LEU A 23 -2.41 2.57 -2.32
CA LEU A 23 -1.07 2.25 -2.85
C LEU A 23 -0.54 0.95 -2.22
N SER A 24 0.26 0.18 -2.94
CA SER A 24 0.78 -1.10 -2.45
C SER A 24 1.94 -0.89 -1.48
N ARG A 25 1.81 -1.37 -0.24
CA ARG A 25 2.84 -1.13 0.80
C ARG A 25 4.20 -1.76 0.46
N LEU A 26 4.19 -2.84 -0.32
CA LEU A 26 5.38 -3.60 -0.72
C LEU A 26 6.12 -2.97 -1.90
N TYR A 27 5.39 -2.39 -2.85
CA TYR A 27 5.95 -1.91 -4.11
C TYR A 27 6.08 -0.39 -4.16
N ASP A 28 5.13 0.33 -3.55
CA ASP A 28 5.05 1.79 -3.62
C ASP A 28 5.69 2.41 -2.38
N ALA A 29 6.96 2.81 -2.51
CA ALA A 29 7.67 3.55 -1.47
C ALA A 29 7.32 5.06 -1.45
N TYR A 30 6.82 5.59 -2.56
CA TYR A 30 6.44 7.00 -2.76
C TYR A 30 5.02 7.07 -3.33
N CYS A 31 4.31 8.16 -3.01
CA CYS A 31 3.00 8.43 -3.59
C CYS A 31 3.18 8.89 -5.05
N PRO A 32 2.54 8.24 -6.05
CA PRO A 32 2.67 8.64 -7.45
C PRO A 32 2.08 10.02 -7.73
N SER A 33 1.04 10.43 -7.00
CA SER A 33 0.35 11.71 -7.22
C SER A 33 1.12 12.93 -6.71
N CYS A 34 1.83 12.83 -5.58
CA CYS A 34 2.54 13.97 -4.98
C CYS A 34 4.03 13.72 -4.69
N GLN A 35 4.55 12.56 -5.10
CA GLN A 35 5.92 12.08 -4.84
C GLN A 35 6.32 12.05 -3.34
N HIS A 36 5.35 12.15 -2.43
CA HIS A 36 5.61 12.08 -1.00
C HIS A 36 6.04 10.66 -0.60
N LYS A 37 7.18 10.56 0.09
CA LYS A 37 7.69 9.29 0.60
C LYS A 37 6.77 8.76 1.70
N ARG A 38 6.43 7.46 1.64
CA ARG A 38 5.61 6.80 2.67
C ARG A 38 6.22 7.04 4.05
N CYS A 39 5.43 7.61 4.97
CA CYS A 39 5.83 7.95 6.33
C CYS A 39 4.88 7.34 7.37
N GLY A 40 5.17 7.51 8.66
CA GLY A 40 4.34 6.98 9.75
C GLY A 40 2.95 7.61 9.84
N SER A 41 2.76 8.81 9.28
CA SER A 41 1.45 9.48 9.22
C SER A 41 0.55 8.94 8.10
N CYS A 42 1.09 8.16 7.16
CA CYS A 42 0.31 7.54 6.10
C CYS A 42 -0.57 6.41 6.66
N THR A 43 -1.83 6.36 6.24
CA THR A 43 -2.78 5.34 6.71
C THR A 43 -2.46 4.00 6.07
N ILE A 44 -2.21 2.96 6.86
CA ILE A 44 -1.95 1.60 6.37
C ILE A 44 -3.18 0.73 6.65
N VAL A 45 -3.67 0.03 5.62
CA VAL A 45 -4.84 -0.85 5.73
C VAL A 45 -4.52 -2.26 5.21
N LYS A 46 -5.18 -3.26 5.79
CA LYS A 46 -5.12 -4.65 5.34
C LYS A 46 -6.36 -4.97 4.52
N PHE A 47 -6.20 -5.18 3.21
CA PHE A 47 -7.26 -5.71 2.36
C PHE A 47 -7.24 -7.22 2.44
N VAL A 48 -8.38 -7.85 2.70
CA VAL A 48 -8.51 -9.32 2.71
C VAL A 48 -9.40 -9.71 1.53
N TYR A 49 -8.88 -10.53 0.61
CA TYR A 49 -9.64 -11.07 -0.51
C TYR A 49 -10.36 -12.34 -0.04
N LYS A 50 -11.69 -12.30 -0.05
CA LYS A 50 -12.50 -13.50 0.09
C LYS A 50 -12.74 -14.04 -1.33
N GLY A 51 -12.16 -15.21 -1.60
CA GLY A 51 -12.47 -16.01 -2.78
C GLY A 51 -13.86 -16.62 -2.71
#